data_AF-A0A953QGL9-F1
#
_entry.id   AF-A0A953QGL9-F1
#
_cell.length_a   1.000
_cell.length_b   1.000
_cell.length_c   1.000
_cell.angle_alpha   90.00
_cell.angle_beta   90.00
_cell.angle_gamma   90.00
#
_symmetry.space_group_name_H-M   'P 1'
#
loop_
_entity.id
_entity.type
_entity.pdbx_description
1 polymer ?
#
loop_
_entity_poly.entity_id
_entity_poly.type
_entity_poly.pdbx_seq_one_letter_code
_entity_poly.pdbx_strand_id
1 'polypeptide(L)' 'MTQYRRVRSKRSAGLLMYRRIANGLEVFLAHPGGPFWAAKDSWTIPKGEYEDSEAALDAARREFQEETGF' A
#
# COMPACT_ATOMS: atom_id res chain seq x y z
N MET A 1 -31.85 -0.63 21.97
CA MET A 1 -31.29 0.08 20.79
C MET A 1 -29.92 -0.52 20.47
N THR A 2 -29.88 -1.50 19.59
CA THR A 2 -28.61 -2.11 19.15
C THR A 2 -28.01 -1.23 18.07
N GLN A 3 -26.86 -0.60 18.33
CA GLN A 3 -26.14 0.14 17.29
C GLN A 3 -25.67 -0.85 16.22
N TYR A 4 -26.19 -0.72 15.00
CA TYR A 4 -25.61 -1.37 13.82
C TYR A 4 -24.21 -0.78 13.63
N ARG A 5 -23.17 -1.57 13.92
CA ARG A 5 -21.80 -1.22 13.54
C ARG A 5 -21.74 -1.22 12.01
N ARG A 6 -21.83 -0.03 11.42
CA ARG A 6 -21.58 0.17 9.98
C ARG A 6 -20.19 -0.41 9.72
N VAL A 7 -20.08 -1.43 8.88
CA VAL A 7 -18.77 -1.91 8.42
C VAL A 7 -18.19 -0.76 7.62
N ARG A 8 -17.26 0.00 8.21
CA ARG A 8 -16.51 1.01 7.48
C ARG A 8 -15.71 0.28 6.40
N SER A 9 -15.81 0.72 5.15
CA SER A 9 -14.95 0.22 4.09
C SER A 9 -13.51 0.57 4.47
N LYS A 10 -12.65 -0.44 4.61
CA LYS A 10 -11.22 -0.24 4.84
C LYS A 10 -10.66 0.54 3.65
N ARG A 11 -9.99 1.67 3.94
CA ARG A 11 -9.31 2.48 2.93
C ARG A 11 -7.82 2.20 3.02
N SER A 12 -7.17 2.18 1.87
CA SER A 12 -5.72 2.02 1.80
C SER A 12 -5.12 3.13 0.96
N ALA A 13 -3.87 3.49 1.28
CA ALA A 13 -3.08 4.44 0.53
C ALA A 13 -1.68 3.87 0.31
N GLY A 14 -1.05 4.23 -0.81
CA GLY A 14 0.27 3.75 -1.19
C GLY A 14 0.96 4.70 -2.15
N LEU A 15 2.28 4.52 -2.31
CA LEU A 15 3.11 5.33 -3.20
C LEU A 15 3.52 4.51 -4.43
N LEU A 16 3.24 5.05 -5.62
CA LEU A 16 3.81 4.55 -6.87
C LEU A 16 5.08 5.33 -7.19
N MET A 17 6.22 4.84 -6.71
CA MET A 17 7.50 5.44 -7.02
C MET A 17 7.90 5.13 -8.46
N TYR A 18 8.48 6.12 -9.12
CA TYR A 18 8.97 5.96 -10.48
C TYR A 18 10.33 6.64 -10.65
N ARG A 19 11.08 6.18 -11.64
CA ARG A 19 12.25 6.91 -12.16
C ARG A 19 12.21 6.95 -13.67
N ARG A 20 12.77 8.02 -14.22
CA ARG A 20 12.96 8.15 -15.66
C ARG A 20 14.34 7.61 -16.02
N ILE A 21 14.39 6.85 -17.10
CA ILE A 21 15.63 6.35 -17.72
C ILE A 21 15.68 6.83 -19.17
N ALA A 22 16.83 6.69 -19.84
CA ALA A 22 17.02 7.20 -21.20
C ALA A 22 15.92 6.75 -22.20
N ASN A 23 15.42 5.52 -22.05
CA ASN A 23 14.44 4.93 -22.96
C ASN A 23 13.09 4.60 -22.31
N GLY A 24 12.72 5.26 -21.19
CA GLY A 24 11.40 5.01 -20.61
C GLY A 24 11.22 5.39 -19.14
N LEU A 25 10.20 4.77 -18.55
CA LEU A 25 9.77 4.92 -17.16
C LEU A 25 9.88 3.57 -16.47
N GLU A 26 10.54 3.53 -15.32
CA GLU A 26 10.51 2.37 -14.44
C GLU A 26 9.68 2.70 -13.21
N VAL A 27 8.90 1.73 -12.74
CA VAL A 27 8.05 1.86 -11.55
C VAL A 27 8.46 0.84 -10.50
N PHE A 28 8.35 1.21 -9.23
CA PHE A 28 8.64 0.32 -8.12
C PHE A 28 7.39 -0.50 -7.78
N LEU A 29 7.50 -1.83 -7.88
CA LEU A 29 6.48 -2.77 -7.47
C LEU A 29 7.01 -3.67 -6.36
N ALA A 30 6.16 -3.99 -5.40
CA ALA A 30 6.40 -4.92 -4.32
C ALA A 30 5.67 -6.25 -4.60
N HIS A 31 6.29 -7.35 -4.20
CA HIS A 31 5.65 -8.66 -4.14
C HIS A 31 5.04 -8.84 -2.75
N PRO A 32 3.72 -9.11 -2.62
CA PRO A 32 3.09 -9.26 -1.31
C PRO A 32 3.73 -10.41 -0.51
N GLY A 33 4.14 -10.13 0.72
CA GLY A 33 4.71 -11.13 1.62
C GLY A 33 3.66 -12.08 2.23
N GLY A 34 4.15 -13.08 2.95
CA GLY A 34 3.34 -13.98 3.77
C GLY A 34 2.91 -15.28 3.09
N PRO A 35 2.50 -16.31 3.86
CA PRO A 35 2.31 -17.67 3.36
C PRO A 35 1.26 -17.79 2.24
N PHE A 36 0.25 -16.93 2.27
CA PHE A 36 -0.81 -16.92 1.25
C PHE A 36 -0.29 -16.45 -0.12
N TRP A 37 0.68 -15.55 -0.16
CA TRP A 37 1.19 -14.92 -1.38
C TRP A 37 2.48 -15.57 -1.91
N ALA A 38 3.13 -16.43 -1.12
CA ALA A 38 4.41 -17.04 -1.43
C ALA A 38 4.49 -17.77 -2.80
N ALA A 39 3.39 -18.38 -3.25
CA ALA A 39 3.35 -19.11 -4.52
C ALA A 39 2.56 -18.37 -5.62
N LYS A 40 2.20 -17.10 -5.40
CA LYS A 40 1.39 -16.31 -6.34
C LYS A 40 2.27 -15.32 -7.09
N ASP A 41 2.10 -15.25 -8.41
CA ASP A 41 2.66 -14.16 -9.20
C ASP A 41 1.74 -12.95 -9.09
N SER A 42 2.01 -12.10 -8.10
CA SER A 42 1.19 -10.94 -7.77
C SER A 42 2.09 -9.78 -7.41
N TRP A 43 1.76 -8.62 -7.93
CA TRP A 43 2.53 -7.40 -7.77
C TRP A 43 1.62 -6.26 -7.35
N THR A 44 2.13 -5.39 -6.48
CA THR A 44 1.42 -4.23 -5.95
C THR A 44 2.39 -3.07 -5.79
N ILE A 45 1.91 -1.91 -5.36
CA ILE A 45 2.73 -0.88 -4.72
C ILE A 45 2.78 -1.10 -3.20
N PRO A 46 3.82 -0.60 -2.50
CA PRO A 46 3.79 -0.49 -1.04
C PRO A 46 2.61 0.35 -0.60
N LYS A 47 1.74 -0.24 0.22
CA LYS A 47 0.48 0.38 0.64
C LYS A 47 -0.02 -0.29 1.92
N GLY A 48 -0.80 0.45 2.70
CA GLY A 48 -1.50 -0.11 3.83
C GLY A 48 -2.79 0.61 4.16
N GLU A 49 -3.49 0.07 5.15
CA GLU A 49 -4.77 0.60 5.62
C GLU A 49 -4.57 1.85 6.47
N TYR A 50 -5.54 2.75 6.45
CA TYR A 50 -5.55 3.94 7.31
C TYR A 50 -6.97 4.28 7.76
N GLU A 51 -7.05 4.94 8.92
CA GLU A 51 -8.31 5.38 9.52
C GLU A 51 -8.63 6.84 9.17
N ASP A 52 -9.86 7.28 9.44
CA ASP A 52 -10.34 8.63 9.12
C ASP A 52 -9.51 9.76 9.77
N SER A 53 -8.75 9.45 10.82
CA SER A 53 -7.87 10.38 11.53
C SER A 53 -6.50 10.58 10.89
N GLU A 54 -6.10 9.74 9.92
CA GLU A 54 -4.80 9.81 9.26
C GLU A 54 -4.96 10.32 7.83
N ALA A 55 -4.06 11.22 7.40
CA ALA A 55 -4.04 11.65 6.01
C ALA A 55 -3.51 10.53 5.13
N ALA A 56 -4.13 10.30 3.97
CA ALA A 56 -3.75 9.22 3.07
C ALA A 56 -2.27 9.26 2.65
N LEU A 57 -1.69 10.45 2.48
CA LEU A 57 -0.27 10.58 2.14
C LEU A 57 0.65 10.16 3.30
N ASP A 58 0.28 10.48 4.54
CA ASP A 58 1.08 10.11 5.71
C ASP A 58 1.09 8.58 5.89
N ALA A 59 -0.07 7.95 5.74
CA ALA A 59 -0.19 6.49 5.68
C ALA A 59 0.68 5.89 4.57
N ALA A 60 0.59 6.43 3.36
CA ALA A 60 1.37 5.94 2.22
C ALA A 60 2.89 6.05 2.45
N ARG A 61 3.37 7.12 3.10
CA ARG A 61 4.79 7.29 3.45
C ARG A 61 5.23 6.31 4.53
N ARG A 62 4.42 6.14 5.59
CA ARG A 62 4.68 5.18 6.68
C ARG A 62 4.81 3.76 6.13
N GLU A 63 3.84 3.32 5.33
CA GLU A 63 3.81 1.98 4.73
C GLU A 63 4.98 1.74 3.77
N PHE A 64 5.35 2.76 2.98
CA PHE A 64 6.53 2.67 2.12
C PHE A 64 7.81 2.45 2.93
N GLN A 65 8.01 3.19 4.03
CA GLN A 65 9.15 3.03 4.93
C GLN A 65 9.15 1.64 5.61
N GLU A 66 7.98 1.15 6.04
CA GLU A 66 7.83 -0.17 6.69
C GLU A 66 8.17 -1.34 5.74
N GLU A 67 7.71 -1.29 4.50
CA GLU A 67 7.91 -2.38 3.54
C GLU A 67 9.28 -2.33 2.83
N THR A 68 9.89 -1.15 2.70
CA THR A 68 11.09 -0.97 1.88
C THR A 68 12.34 -0.53 2.64
N GLY A 69 12.19 0.03 3.84
CA GLY A 69 13.30 0.53 4.65
C GLY A 69 13.89 1.88 4.21
N PHE A 70 13.34 2.55 3.20
CA PHE A 70 13.75 3.87 2.72
C PHE A 70 13.10 5.04 3.45
#